data_AF-A0A9D9A4R5-F1
#
_entry.id   AF-A0A9D9A4R5-F1
#
_cell.length_a   1.000
_cell.length_b   1.000
_cell.length_c   1.000
_cell.angle_alpha   90.00
_cell.angle_beta   90.00
_cell.angle_gamma   90.00
#
_symmetry.space_group_name_H-M   'P 1'
#
loop_
_entity.id
_entity.type
_entity.pdbx_description
1 polymer ?
#
loop_
_entity_poly.entity_id
_entity_poly.type
_entity_poly.pdbx_seq_one_letter_code
_entity_poly.pdbx_strand_id
1 'polypeptide(L)'
;MKAILCRTSLALAILLLAPPTLAELSRLGDEALSDISGQGGIYLSGDISINEMGGPVENSYFGRCDDADKKCGARFAYRLKENGGWMVLDDIRGNFAFEGLTLRVRTVDSGFGGDGEQFNRDVLELGLPNTVRFNDVQFKISASSTARPTDPGFQQTDIFSVDMRGEVVMEGNLLVFPAGNP
;
A
#
# COMPACT_ATOMS: atom_id res chain seq x y z
N MET A 1 -75.39 -3.10 1.08
CA MET A 1 -74.84 -2.34 2.24
C MET A 1 -74.20 -3.21 3.32
N LYS A 2 -74.72 -4.40 3.69
CA LYS A 2 -74.11 -5.27 4.73
C LYS A 2 -72.68 -5.78 4.43
N ALA A 3 -72.33 -6.06 3.16
CA ALA A 3 -71.02 -6.59 2.79
C ALA A 3 -69.87 -5.57 2.90
N ILE A 4 -70.17 -4.26 2.77
CA ILE A 4 -69.18 -3.18 2.85
C ILE A 4 -68.80 -2.93 4.32
N LEU A 5 -69.79 -2.97 5.22
CA LEU A 5 -69.60 -2.77 6.66
C LEU A 5 -68.73 -3.87 7.30
N CYS A 6 -68.87 -5.11 6.83
CA CYS A 6 -68.08 -6.25 7.32
C CYS A 6 -66.61 -6.18 6.84
N ARG A 7 -66.37 -5.73 5.61
CA ARG A 7 -65.01 -5.53 5.08
C ARG A 7 -64.26 -4.40 5.77
N THR A 8 -64.94 -3.31 6.14
CA THR A 8 -64.33 -2.21 6.89
C THR A 8 -63.98 -2.59 8.34
N SER A 9 -64.81 -3.43 9.00
CA SER A 9 -64.49 -3.92 10.35
C SER A 9 -63.29 -4.88 10.35
N LEU A 10 -63.14 -5.71 9.32
CA LEU A 10 -62.01 -6.64 9.21
C LEU A 10 -60.68 -5.89 8.94
N ALA A 11 -60.72 -4.84 8.12
CA ALA A 11 -59.55 -4.00 7.84
C ALA A 11 -59.10 -3.21 9.08
N LEU A 12 -60.03 -2.72 9.89
CA LEU A 12 -59.72 -2.02 11.13
C LEU A 12 -59.11 -2.96 12.18
N ALA A 13 -59.61 -4.20 12.28
CA ALA A 13 -59.04 -5.20 13.18
C ALA A 13 -57.59 -5.58 12.82
N ILE A 14 -57.25 -5.63 11.52
CA ILE A 14 -55.88 -5.90 11.06
C ILE A 14 -54.95 -4.74 11.38
N LEU A 15 -55.43 -3.49 11.31
CA LEU A 15 -54.64 -2.30 11.65
C LEU A 15 -54.31 -2.21 13.15
N LEU A 16 -55.20 -2.72 14.01
CA LEU A 16 -55.00 -2.75 15.46
C LEU A 16 -54.08 -3.91 15.94
N LEU A 17 -53.79 -4.90 15.09
CA LEU A 17 -52.89 -6.01 15.40
C LEU A 17 -51.44 -5.81 14.90
N ALA A 18 -51.12 -4.64 14.31
CA ALA A 18 -49.76 -4.35 13.89
C ALA A 18 -48.85 -4.12 15.12
N PRO A 19 -47.79 -4.92 15.34
CA PRO A 19 -46.85 -4.68 16.41
C PRO A 19 -46.09 -3.36 16.14
N PRO A 20 -45.82 -2.53 17.17
CA PRO A 20 -45.01 -1.34 16.98
C PRO A 20 -43.58 -1.79 16.63
N THR A 21 -43.14 -1.49 15.41
CA THR A 21 -41.74 -1.64 15.03
C THR A 21 -40.95 -0.52 15.72
N LEU A 22 -40.41 -0.81 16.90
CA LEU A 22 -39.45 0.05 17.55
C LEU A 22 -38.11 -0.08 16.82
N ALA A 23 -37.84 0.86 15.91
CA ALA A 23 -36.49 1.11 15.43
C ALA A 23 -35.75 1.89 16.51
N GLU A 24 -35.28 1.20 17.55
CA GLU A 24 -34.33 1.80 18.49
C GLU A 24 -33.00 1.99 17.75
N LEU A 25 -32.74 3.23 17.33
CA LEU A 25 -31.38 3.71 17.10
C LEU A 25 -30.68 3.73 18.46
N SER A 26 -30.09 2.59 18.83
CA SER A 26 -29.21 2.49 19.99
C SER A 26 -28.06 3.47 19.84
N ARG A 27 -27.96 4.42 20.77
CA ARG A 27 -26.79 5.29 20.85
C ARG A 27 -25.62 4.44 21.30
N LEU A 28 -24.65 4.27 20.42
CA LEU A 28 -23.36 3.70 20.77
C LEU A 28 -22.65 4.66 21.73
N GLY A 29 -22.25 4.17 22.91
CA GLY A 29 -21.46 4.95 23.86
C GLY A 29 -20.03 5.17 23.36
N ASP A 30 -19.37 6.21 23.87
CA ASP A 30 -18.03 6.61 23.44
C ASP A 30 -16.99 5.49 23.61
N GLU A 31 -17.16 4.59 24.57
CA GLU A 31 -16.29 3.41 24.74
C GLU A 31 -16.44 2.41 23.58
N ALA A 32 -17.68 2.11 23.18
CA ALA A 32 -17.94 1.25 22.02
C ALA A 32 -17.53 1.93 20.70
N LEU A 33 -17.64 3.27 20.62
CA LEU A 33 -17.11 4.03 19.48
C LEU A 33 -15.59 4.06 19.47
N SER A 34 -14.92 4.12 20.62
CA SER A 34 -13.47 4.06 20.73
C SER A 34 -12.94 2.70 20.28
N ASP A 35 -13.64 1.61 20.61
CA ASP A 35 -13.27 0.27 20.14
C ASP A 35 -13.41 0.15 18.63
N ILE A 36 -14.40 0.80 18.00
CA ILE A 36 -14.61 0.77 16.54
C ILE A 36 -13.72 1.80 15.81
N SER A 37 -13.39 2.90 16.47
CA SER A 37 -12.61 4.03 15.95
C SER A 37 -11.13 3.66 15.86
N GLY A 38 -10.72 3.09 14.73
CA GLY A 38 -9.34 2.72 14.42
C GLY A 38 -9.18 1.31 13.86
N GLN A 39 -10.20 0.45 14.01
CA GLN A 39 -10.19 -0.90 13.44
C GLN A 39 -10.26 -0.92 11.90
N GLY A 40 -10.76 0.17 11.29
CA GLY A 40 -10.81 0.32 9.83
C GLY A 40 -9.43 0.49 9.17
N GLY A 41 -8.38 0.66 9.97
CA GLY A 41 -7.05 0.96 9.48
C GLY A 41 -6.92 2.39 8.97
N ILE A 42 -5.76 2.68 8.41
CA ILE A 42 -5.42 3.97 7.82
C ILE A 42 -5.53 3.83 6.30
N TYR A 43 -6.30 4.69 5.67
CA TYR A 43 -6.33 4.82 4.22
C TYR A 43 -5.24 5.80 3.80
N LEU A 44 -4.32 5.32 2.98
CA LEU A 44 -3.19 6.09 2.48
C LEU A 44 -3.37 6.31 0.98
N SER A 45 -3.36 7.58 0.61
CA SER A 45 -3.25 8.05 -0.76
C SER A 45 -2.08 9.01 -0.82
N GLY A 46 -1.25 8.89 -1.85
CA GLY A 46 -0.11 9.76 -1.99
C GLY A 46 0.60 9.58 -3.32
N ASP A 47 1.34 10.62 -3.68
CA ASP A 47 2.36 10.60 -4.70
C ASP A 47 3.74 10.46 -4.04
N ILE A 48 4.55 9.57 -4.60
CA ILE A 48 5.97 9.46 -4.27
C ILE A 48 6.72 9.78 -5.56
N SER A 49 7.26 10.99 -5.64
CA SER A 49 8.21 11.36 -6.69
C SER A 49 9.64 11.07 -6.23
N ILE A 50 10.32 10.17 -6.92
CA ILE A 50 11.74 9.94 -6.72
C ILE A 50 12.49 10.69 -7.81
N ASN A 51 13.29 11.68 -7.41
CA ASN A 51 14.31 12.29 -8.27
C ASN A 51 13.75 12.75 -9.64
N GLU A 52 12.51 13.28 -9.64
CA GLU A 52 11.81 13.72 -10.85
C GLU A 52 12.54 14.89 -11.54
N MET A 53 13.19 15.75 -10.74
CA MET A 53 13.96 16.90 -11.21
C MET A 53 15.47 16.81 -10.94
N GLY A 54 15.96 15.78 -10.25
CA GLY A 54 17.37 15.74 -9.83
C GLY A 54 17.64 15.30 -8.39
N GLY A 55 18.84 14.74 -8.19
CA GLY A 55 19.38 14.40 -6.87
C GLY A 55 19.94 15.63 -6.13
N PRO A 56 20.44 15.47 -4.90
CA PRO A 56 21.00 16.59 -4.14
C PRO A 56 22.13 17.29 -4.92
N VAL A 57 22.04 18.62 -5.01
CA VAL A 57 22.89 19.51 -5.83
C VAL A 57 24.36 19.50 -5.39
N GLU A 58 24.66 18.92 -4.22
CA GLU A 58 26.00 18.97 -3.61
C GLU A 58 26.96 17.84 -4.06
N ASN A 59 26.56 16.97 -4.99
CA ASN A 59 27.46 15.96 -5.53
C ASN A 59 27.97 16.33 -6.94
N SER A 60 29.23 16.04 -7.22
CA SER A 60 29.81 16.24 -8.55
C SER A 60 29.29 15.25 -9.59
N TYR A 61 28.70 14.12 -9.16
CA TYR A 61 28.20 13.07 -10.06
C TYR A 61 26.68 13.11 -10.28
N PHE A 62 25.90 13.20 -9.20
CA PHE A 62 24.45 13.31 -9.28
C PHE A 62 24.04 14.77 -9.34
N GLY A 63 23.11 15.11 -10.21
CA GLY A 63 22.64 16.48 -10.38
C GLY A 63 21.19 16.53 -10.86
N ARG A 64 20.83 17.70 -11.38
CA ARG A 64 19.51 17.90 -11.96
C ARG A 64 19.36 17.14 -13.27
N CYS A 65 18.13 16.71 -13.56
CA CYS A 65 17.81 16.01 -14.81
C CYS A 65 17.96 16.87 -16.07
N ASP A 66 18.00 18.20 -15.92
CA ASP A 66 18.23 19.18 -17.00
C ASP A 66 19.72 19.51 -17.23
N ASP A 67 20.62 19.01 -16.37
CA ASP A 67 22.06 19.19 -16.49
C ASP A 67 22.69 18.03 -17.28
N ALA A 68 23.16 18.33 -18.49
CA ALA A 68 23.78 17.33 -19.38
C ALA A 68 25.11 16.78 -18.85
N ASP A 69 25.78 17.50 -17.95
CA ASP A 69 27.08 17.12 -17.38
C ASP A 69 26.92 16.26 -16.12
N LYS A 70 25.68 15.98 -15.68
CA LYS A 70 25.39 15.23 -14.46
C LYS A 70 24.52 14.00 -14.73
N LYS A 71 24.59 13.03 -13.82
CA LYS A 71 23.66 11.90 -13.81
C LYS A 71 22.45 12.22 -12.97
N CYS A 72 21.27 12.01 -13.54
CA CYS A 72 20.01 12.08 -12.81
C CYS A 72 19.64 10.71 -12.23
N GLY A 73 18.66 10.68 -11.34
CA GLY A 73 18.18 9.45 -10.72
C GLY A 73 18.91 9.10 -9.43
N ALA A 74 18.23 8.32 -8.59
CA ALA A 74 18.78 7.80 -7.36
C ALA A 74 19.47 6.46 -7.62
N ARG A 75 20.45 6.14 -6.77
CA ARG A 75 21.22 4.91 -6.84
C ARG A 75 21.16 4.16 -5.52
N PHE A 76 20.80 2.89 -5.58
CA PHE A 76 20.89 1.97 -4.46
C PHE A 76 21.88 0.85 -4.80
N ALA A 77 22.98 0.77 -4.05
CA ALA A 77 24.01 -0.23 -4.26
C ALA A 77 24.07 -1.19 -3.07
N TYR A 78 24.08 -2.49 -3.36
CA TYR A 78 24.22 -3.54 -2.36
C TYR A 78 25.25 -4.56 -2.80
N ARG A 79 25.89 -5.20 -1.83
CA ARG A 79 27.00 -6.14 -2.07
C ARG A 79 26.58 -7.54 -1.61
N LEU A 80 26.64 -8.49 -2.54
CA LEU A 80 26.22 -9.88 -2.29
C LEU A 80 27.25 -10.72 -1.54
N LYS A 81 28.53 -10.34 -1.60
CA LYS A 81 29.64 -11.06 -0.94
C LYS A 81 30.75 -10.10 -0.52
N GLU A 82 31.39 -10.37 0.60
CA GLU A 82 32.62 -9.67 0.99
C GLU A 82 33.69 -9.79 -0.12
N ASN A 83 34.25 -8.66 -0.54
CA ASN A 83 35.17 -8.52 -1.68
C ASN A 83 34.61 -8.93 -3.05
N GLY A 84 33.29 -9.10 -3.17
CA GLY A 84 32.59 -9.28 -4.45
C GLY A 84 32.23 -7.95 -5.12
N GLY A 85 31.67 -8.05 -6.33
CA GLY A 85 31.07 -6.92 -7.03
C GLY A 85 29.78 -6.42 -6.38
N TRP A 86 29.34 -5.25 -6.82
CA TRP A 86 28.12 -4.59 -6.38
C TRP A 86 27.00 -4.86 -7.36
N MET A 87 25.81 -5.10 -6.82
CA MET A 87 24.57 -5.01 -7.57
C MET A 87 23.96 -3.65 -7.30
N VAL A 88 23.49 -2.99 -8.34
CA VAL A 88 23.07 -1.60 -8.27
C VAL A 88 21.72 -1.46 -8.97
N LEU A 89 20.78 -0.84 -8.25
CA LEU A 89 19.61 -0.21 -8.85
C LEU A 89 20.01 1.24 -9.13
N ASP A 90 20.24 1.56 -10.40
CA ASP A 90 20.71 2.87 -10.84
C ASP A 90 19.61 3.61 -11.60
N ASP A 91 19.79 4.91 -11.78
CA ASP A 91 18.87 5.75 -12.55
C ASP A 91 17.41 5.68 -12.08
N ILE A 92 17.18 5.47 -10.78
CA ILE A 92 15.83 5.38 -10.21
C ILE A 92 15.19 6.76 -10.23
N ARG A 93 14.17 6.95 -11.05
CA ARG A 93 13.40 8.20 -11.10
C ARG A 93 11.98 7.99 -11.59
N GLY A 94 11.13 8.97 -11.36
CA GLY A 94 9.73 8.99 -11.78
C GLY A 94 8.78 9.14 -10.60
N ASN A 95 7.48 9.07 -10.90
CA ASN A 95 6.44 9.30 -9.92
C ASN A 95 5.52 8.07 -9.80
N PHE A 96 5.34 7.62 -8.57
CA PHE A 96 4.43 6.56 -8.18
C PHE A 96 3.24 7.20 -7.46
N ALA A 97 2.06 7.14 -8.07
CA ALA A 97 0.83 7.60 -7.44
C ALA A 97 -0.04 6.39 -7.07
N PHE A 98 -0.49 6.36 -5.83
CA PHE A 98 -1.39 5.32 -5.34
C PHE A 98 -2.54 5.92 -4.56
N GLU A 99 -3.70 5.30 -4.71
CA GLU A 99 -4.90 5.64 -3.97
C GLU A 99 -5.48 4.36 -3.36
N GLY A 100 -5.63 4.37 -2.04
CA GLY A 100 -6.25 3.28 -1.31
C GLY A 100 -5.36 2.13 -0.93
N LEU A 101 -4.11 2.45 -0.59
CA LEU A 101 -3.33 1.56 0.24
C LEU A 101 -3.92 1.59 1.65
N THR A 102 -4.27 0.43 2.20
CA THR A 102 -4.83 0.35 3.56
C THR A 102 -3.82 -0.26 4.51
N LEU A 103 -3.61 0.38 5.67
CA LEU A 103 -2.78 -0.17 6.74
C LEU A 103 -3.65 -0.57 7.92
N ARG A 104 -3.64 -1.84 8.30
CA ARG A 104 -4.37 -2.31 9.49
C ARG A 104 -3.61 -3.40 10.23
N VAL A 105 -3.93 -3.56 11.50
CA VAL A 105 -3.49 -4.72 12.28
C VAL A 105 -4.51 -5.83 12.06
N ARG A 106 -4.02 -7.04 11.81
CA ARG A 106 -4.83 -8.25 11.64
C ARG A 106 -4.26 -9.35 12.53
N THR A 107 -5.13 -10.01 13.29
CA THR A 107 -4.76 -11.24 13.98
C THR A 107 -4.77 -12.40 12.98
N VAL A 108 -3.69 -13.17 12.95
CA VAL A 108 -3.58 -14.41 12.19
C VAL A 108 -3.63 -15.56 13.18
N ASP A 109 -4.80 -16.17 13.31
CA ASP A 109 -5.14 -17.28 14.21
C ASP A 109 -5.56 -18.56 13.46
N SER A 110 -5.59 -18.50 12.13
CA SER A 110 -6.06 -19.56 11.24
C SER A 110 -5.56 -19.34 9.80
N GLY A 111 -5.63 -20.37 8.96
CA GLY A 111 -5.19 -20.31 7.56
C GLY A 111 -3.71 -20.70 7.36
N PHE A 112 -3.14 -20.32 6.21
CA PHE A 112 -1.75 -20.66 5.81
C PHE A 112 -1.43 -22.16 5.89
N GLY A 113 -2.39 -23.03 5.53
CA GLY A 113 -2.22 -24.47 5.61
C GLY A 113 -2.20 -25.05 7.03
N GLY A 114 -2.59 -24.27 8.04
CA GLY A 114 -2.58 -24.65 9.46
C GLY A 114 -1.59 -23.84 10.30
N ASP A 115 -0.60 -23.21 9.66
CA ASP A 115 0.44 -22.43 10.34
C ASP A 115 -0.12 -21.21 11.08
N GLY A 116 -1.26 -20.68 10.64
CA GLY A 116 -1.93 -19.55 11.29
C GLY A 116 -2.37 -19.85 12.73
N GLU A 117 -2.82 -21.08 13.01
CA GLU A 117 -3.23 -21.49 14.36
C GLU A 117 -2.04 -21.55 15.32
N GLN A 118 -0.88 -21.99 14.82
CA GLN A 118 0.36 -22.02 15.58
C GLN A 118 0.95 -20.61 15.78
N PHE A 119 0.77 -19.71 14.80
CA PHE A 119 1.27 -18.35 14.89
C PHE A 119 0.47 -17.50 15.89
N ASN A 120 -0.87 -17.51 15.80
CA ASN A 120 -1.84 -16.86 16.69
C ASN A 120 -1.39 -15.48 17.23
N ARG A 121 -1.01 -14.58 16.33
CA ARG A 121 -0.44 -13.26 16.67
C ARG A 121 -0.90 -12.19 15.68
N ASP A 122 -0.73 -10.95 16.09
CA ASP A 122 -1.00 -9.79 15.25
C ASP A 122 0.09 -9.56 14.20
N VAL A 123 -0.35 -9.31 12.98
CA VAL A 123 0.48 -8.89 11.84
C VAL A 123 0.02 -7.53 11.34
N LEU A 124 0.94 -6.83 10.69
CA LEU A 124 0.61 -5.61 9.97
C LEU A 124 0.19 -5.98 8.54
N GLU A 125 -1.06 -5.72 8.20
CA GLU A 125 -1.61 -5.92 6.86
C GLU A 125 -1.57 -4.60 6.07
N LEU A 126 -0.85 -4.64 4.96
CA LEU A 126 -0.80 -3.63 3.92
C LEU A 126 -1.70 -4.10 2.78
N GLY A 127 -2.95 -3.63 2.76
CA GLY A 127 -3.85 -3.83 1.62
C GLY A 127 -3.35 -3.02 0.43
N LEU A 128 -3.08 -3.72 -0.67
CA LEU A 128 -2.56 -3.06 -1.88
C LEU A 128 -3.69 -2.27 -2.56
N PRO A 129 -3.39 -1.08 -3.08
CA PRO A 129 -4.36 -0.30 -3.83
C PRO A 129 -4.73 -1.04 -5.12
N ASN A 130 -6.00 -0.93 -5.53
CA ASN A 130 -6.49 -1.56 -6.74
C ASN A 130 -5.74 -1.10 -7.99
N THR A 131 -5.21 0.13 -7.98
CA THR A 131 -4.47 0.69 -9.10
C THR A 131 -3.33 1.55 -8.58
N VAL A 132 -2.13 1.31 -9.10
CA VAL A 132 -0.97 2.20 -8.95
C VAL A 132 -0.67 2.79 -10.31
N ARG A 133 -0.55 4.11 -10.36
CA ARG A 133 -0.17 4.83 -11.57
C ARG A 133 1.32 5.12 -11.53
N PHE A 134 2.01 4.65 -12.55
CA PHE A 134 3.42 4.90 -12.81
C PHE A 134 3.52 5.99 -13.87
N ASN A 135 4.04 7.15 -13.45
CA ASN A 135 4.31 8.29 -14.31
C ASN A 135 5.82 8.34 -14.56
N ASP A 136 6.22 7.84 -15.74
CA ASP A 136 7.62 7.85 -16.20
C ASP A 136 8.62 7.27 -15.21
N VAL A 137 8.25 6.15 -14.59
CA VAL A 137 9.16 5.44 -13.69
C VAL A 137 10.19 4.70 -14.51
N GLN A 138 11.46 4.96 -14.22
CA GLN A 138 12.58 4.25 -14.82
C GLN A 138 13.59 3.87 -13.77
N PHE A 139 14.23 2.73 -13.98
CA PHE A 139 15.39 2.29 -13.23
C PHE A 139 16.18 1.28 -14.05
N LYS A 140 17.44 1.11 -13.68
CA LYS A 140 18.35 0.16 -14.27
C LYS A 140 18.85 -0.79 -13.21
N ILE A 141 19.00 -2.04 -13.59
CA ILE A 141 19.67 -3.03 -12.75
C ILE A 141 21.01 -3.33 -13.40
N SER A 142 22.08 -3.09 -12.63
CA SER A 142 23.44 -3.07 -13.13
C SER A 142 24.38 -3.78 -12.17
N ALA A 143 25.43 -4.40 -12.72
CA ALA A 143 26.57 -4.87 -11.94
C ALA A 143 27.67 -3.79 -11.95
N SER A 144 28.29 -3.52 -10.80
CA SER A 144 29.27 -2.45 -10.62
C SER A 144 30.50 -2.93 -9.84
N SER A 145 31.68 -2.43 -10.19
CA SER A 145 32.92 -2.71 -9.45
C SER A 145 32.98 -1.99 -8.09
N THR A 146 32.32 -0.84 -7.97
CA THR A 146 32.27 -0.02 -6.75
C THR A 146 30.84 0.32 -6.34
N ALA A 147 30.67 0.72 -5.07
CA ALA A 147 29.38 1.18 -4.57
C ALA A 147 28.99 2.52 -5.22
N ARG A 148 29.93 3.47 -5.26
CA ARG A 148 29.70 4.82 -5.78
C ARG A 148 30.44 5.04 -7.10
N PRO A 149 29.82 5.75 -8.05
CA PRO A 149 30.46 6.07 -9.33
C PRO A 149 31.70 6.96 -9.24
N THR A 150 31.86 7.68 -8.13
CA THR A 150 33.01 8.55 -7.86
C THR A 150 34.22 7.80 -7.29
N ASP A 151 34.07 6.53 -6.92
CA ASP A 151 35.16 5.76 -6.34
C ASP A 151 36.16 5.33 -7.44
N PRO A 152 37.49 5.30 -7.16
CA PRO A 152 38.50 4.90 -8.14
C PRO A 152 38.25 3.49 -8.70
N GLY A 153 38.39 3.33 -10.02
CA GLY A 153 38.18 2.03 -10.69
C GLY A 153 36.72 1.67 -10.93
N PHE A 154 35.80 2.64 -10.86
CA PHE A 154 34.40 2.45 -11.21
C PHE A 154 34.24 1.93 -12.64
N GLN A 155 33.58 0.79 -12.75
CA GLN A 155 33.10 0.18 -13.99
C GLN A 155 31.72 -0.40 -13.71
N GLN A 156 30.77 -0.16 -14.62
CA GLN A 156 29.42 -0.65 -14.50
C GLN A 156 28.95 -1.24 -15.82
N THR A 157 28.20 -2.34 -15.70
CA THR A 157 27.51 -2.98 -16.81
C THR A 157 26.02 -3.00 -16.48
N ASP A 158 25.24 -2.30 -17.30
CA ASP A 158 23.78 -2.34 -17.22
C ASP A 158 23.29 -3.70 -17.72
N ILE A 159 22.52 -4.40 -16.89
CA ILE A 159 21.99 -5.74 -17.21
C ILE A 159 20.62 -5.58 -17.86
N PHE A 160 19.75 -4.78 -17.25
CA PHE A 160 18.45 -4.45 -17.82
C PHE A 160 17.99 -3.06 -17.40
N SER A 161 17.22 -2.43 -18.28
CA SER A 161 16.56 -1.15 -18.04
C SER A 161 15.06 -1.38 -18.03
N VAL A 162 14.36 -0.78 -17.08
CA VAL A 162 12.92 -0.87 -16.92
C VAL A 162 12.34 0.52 -17.07
N ASP A 163 11.37 0.66 -17.97
CA ASP A 163 10.56 1.86 -18.14
C ASP A 163 9.09 1.47 -17.93
N MET A 164 8.44 2.12 -16.97
CA MET A 164 7.04 1.87 -16.61
C MET A 164 6.22 3.14 -16.80
N ARG A 165 5.20 3.05 -17.63
CA ARG A 165 4.21 4.09 -17.87
C ARG A 165 2.81 3.48 -17.87
N GLY A 166 1.91 4.12 -17.15
CA GLY A 166 0.50 3.74 -17.11
C GLY A 166 0.07 3.20 -15.75
N GLU A 167 -1.00 2.42 -15.76
CA GLU A 167 -1.67 1.94 -14.56
C GLU A 167 -1.45 0.43 -14.41
N VAL A 168 -1.01 0.01 -13.22
CA VAL A 168 -0.91 -1.40 -12.86
C VAL A 168 -1.99 -1.69 -11.85
N VAL A 169 -2.79 -2.71 -12.16
CA VAL A 169 -3.75 -3.27 -11.22
C VAL A 169 -2.97 -4.15 -10.25
N MET A 170 -3.04 -3.85 -8.96
CA MET A 170 -2.45 -4.68 -7.92
C MET A 170 -3.56 -5.38 -7.15
N GLU A 171 -3.35 -6.66 -6.85
CA GLU A 171 -4.31 -7.48 -6.13
C GLU A 171 -3.67 -8.10 -4.91
N GLY A 172 -4.44 -8.20 -3.83
CA GLY A 172 -4.06 -8.86 -2.59
C GLY A 172 -3.50 -7.93 -1.52
N ASN A 173 -2.94 -8.54 -0.49
CA ASN A 173 -2.43 -7.85 0.70
C ASN A 173 -1.02 -8.33 1.00
N LEU A 174 -0.15 -7.42 1.42
CA LEU A 174 1.16 -7.73 1.98
C LEU A 174 1.04 -7.84 3.50
N LEU A 175 1.43 -8.98 4.06
CA LEU A 175 1.47 -9.20 5.51
C LEU A 175 2.90 -9.09 6.01
N VAL A 176 3.13 -8.17 6.95
CA VAL A 176 4.43 -7.99 7.60
C VAL A 176 4.39 -8.65 8.97
N PHE A 177 5.20 -9.70 9.10
CA PHE A 177 5.34 -10.48 10.33
C PHE A 177 6.44 -9.86 11.20
N PRO A 178 6.15 -9.46 12.45
CA PRO A 178 7.16 -8.91 13.33
C PRO A 178 8.20 -9.99 13.71
N ALA A 179 9.47 -9.74 13.41
CA ALA A 179 10.58 -10.66 13.72
C ALA A 179 11.11 -10.54 15.17
N GLY A 180 10.46 -9.73 16.02
CA GLY A 180 10.85 -9.53 17.41
C GLY A 180 10.09 -10.45 18.37
N ASN A 181 10.82 -11.06 19.31
CA ASN A 181 10.22 -11.55 20.56
C ASN A 181 9.99 -10.32 21.45
N PRO A 182 8.77 -10.08 21.97
CA PRO A 182 8.53 -8.98 22.91
C PRO A 182 9.40 -9.08 24.16
#